data_AF-A0A7Y6PI15-F1
#
_entry.id   AF-A0A7Y6PI15-F1
#
_cell.length_a   1.000
_cell.length_b   1.000
_cell.length_c   1.000
_cell.angle_alpha   90.00
_cell.angle_beta   90.00
_cell.angle_gamma   90.00
#
_symmetry.space_group_name_H-M   'P 1'
#
loop_
_entity.id
_entity.type
_entity.pdbx_description
1 polymer ?
#
loop_
_entity_poly.entity_id
_entity_poly.type
_entity_poly.pdbx_seq_one_letter_code
_entity_poly.pdbx_strand_id
1 'polypeptide(L)'
;MIEKIRESIKDIEFYNSINDLFINNSLNKLVIIDKSMIMKSFPNKWMSNKIKEAFMCENYESTYTSGSTSERMQIVRPKDWWKGEYKRTANYNKYLMQKEINNWKKAILTTAICSNMACYLETPSYEERIIHNTLFLNIHPDPNTWKKTDIERICYEIELFKPLYIDVDPIY
;
A
#
# COMPACT_ATOMS: atom_id res chain seq x y z
N MET A 1 -13.26 15.40 -10.16
CA MET A 1 -12.42 14.17 -10.12
C MET A 1 -11.48 14.13 -11.32
N ILE A 2 -11.99 14.22 -12.56
CA ILE A 2 -11.21 14.20 -13.80
C ILE A 2 -10.13 15.28 -13.83
N GLU A 3 -10.45 16.51 -13.45
CA GLU A 3 -9.47 17.62 -13.39
C GLU A 3 -8.31 17.33 -12.43
N LYS A 4 -8.58 16.71 -11.28
CA LYS A 4 -7.53 16.32 -10.32
C LYS A 4 -6.60 15.26 -10.90
N ILE A 5 -7.15 14.30 -11.65
CA ILE A 5 -6.35 13.27 -12.33
C ILE A 5 -5.48 13.92 -13.42
N ARG A 6 -6.07 14.76 -14.28
CA ARG A 6 -5.33 15.47 -15.33
C ARG A 6 -4.20 16.32 -14.75
N GLU A 7 -4.50 17.09 -13.71
CA GLU A 7 -3.51 17.90 -13.01
C GLU A 7 -2.39 17.05 -12.39
N SER A 8 -2.68 15.84 -11.92
CA SER A 8 -1.68 14.94 -11.34
C SER A 8 -0.73 14.30 -12.36
N ILE A 9 -1.10 14.25 -13.64
CA ILE A 9 -0.31 13.56 -14.69
C ILE A 9 0.14 14.44 -15.85
N LYS A 10 -0.26 15.72 -15.90
CA LYS A 10 0.06 16.65 -17.00
C LYS A 10 1.55 16.83 -17.26
N ASP A 11 2.38 16.70 -16.22
CA ASP A 11 3.83 16.93 -16.29
C ASP A 11 4.61 15.64 -16.59
N ILE A 12 3.92 14.54 -16.88
CA ILE A 12 4.51 13.23 -17.14
C ILE A 12 4.48 12.98 -18.65
N GLU A 13 5.66 12.93 -19.27
CA GLU A 13 5.83 12.77 -20.72
C GLU A 13 5.12 11.54 -21.27
N PHE A 14 5.11 10.42 -20.53
CA PHE A 14 4.43 9.19 -20.94
C PHE A 14 2.97 9.46 -21.29
N TYR A 15 2.23 10.11 -20.38
CA TYR A 15 0.81 10.41 -20.58
C TYR A 15 0.56 11.43 -21.70
N ASN A 16 1.47 12.37 -21.90
CA ASN A 16 1.42 13.30 -23.04
C ASN A 16 1.70 12.62 -24.38
N SER A 17 2.47 11.53 -24.39
CA SER A 17 2.77 10.76 -25.60
C SER A 17 1.64 9.84 -26.05
N ILE A 18 0.71 9.50 -25.15
CA ILE A 18 -0.51 8.74 -25.45
C ILE A 18 -1.69 9.73 -25.57
N ASN A 19 -1.67 10.46 -26.68
CA ASN A 19 -2.44 11.67 -27.03
C ASN A 19 -3.98 11.65 -26.82
N ASP A 20 -4.58 10.51 -26.43
CA ASP A 20 -6.04 10.32 -26.40
C ASP A 20 -6.67 10.28 -25.00
N LEU A 21 -5.89 10.28 -23.92
CA LEU A 21 -6.42 10.02 -22.56
C LEU A 21 -7.52 10.99 -22.08
N PHE A 22 -7.54 12.22 -22.60
CA PHE A 22 -8.42 13.27 -22.07
C PHE A 22 -9.14 14.10 -23.12
N ILE A 23 -9.14 13.67 -24.38
CA ILE A 23 -9.91 14.31 -25.44
C ILE A 23 -11.40 14.23 -25.04
N ASN A 24 -11.95 15.37 -24.60
CA ASN A 24 -13.37 15.60 -24.25
C ASN A 24 -13.81 15.39 -22.78
N ASN A 25 -12.94 15.52 -21.77
CA ASN A 25 -13.33 15.39 -20.35
C ASN A 25 -14.06 14.05 -20.04
N SER A 26 -13.83 13.01 -20.83
CA SER A 26 -14.52 11.73 -20.71
C SER A 26 -13.53 10.64 -20.33
N LEU A 27 -13.82 9.92 -19.24
CA LEU A 27 -13.07 8.73 -18.84
C LEU A 27 -13.31 7.53 -19.79
N ASN A 28 -14.27 7.65 -20.72
CA ASN A 28 -14.65 6.56 -21.62
C ASN A 28 -13.64 6.32 -22.76
N LYS A 29 -12.59 7.14 -22.86
CA LYS A 29 -11.50 7.01 -23.85
C LYS A 29 -10.13 6.79 -23.20
N LEU A 30 -10.09 6.35 -21.94
CA LEU A 30 -8.81 6.08 -21.29
C LEU A 30 -8.09 4.95 -22.03
N VAL A 31 -6.86 5.24 -22.47
CA VAL A 31 -5.97 4.25 -23.06
C VAL A 31 -5.64 3.21 -21.99
N ILE A 32 -5.80 1.93 -22.33
CA ILE A 32 -5.35 0.83 -21.48
C ILE A 32 -3.83 0.82 -21.51
N ILE A 33 -3.21 1.00 -20.35
CA ILE A 33 -1.76 0.97 -20.18
C ILE A 33 -1.38 -0.41 -19.65
N ASP A 34 -0.64 -1.18 -20.44
CA ASP A 34 -0.11 -2.47 -20.01
C ASP A 34 1.27 -2.36 -19.34
N LYS A 35 1.67 -3.44 -18.66
CA LYS A 35 2.96 -3.52 -17.94
C LYS A 35 4.16 -3.26 -18.88
N SER A 36 4.11 -3.76 -20.12
CA SER A 36 5.21 -3.60 -21.08
C SER A 36 5.40 -2.14 -21.51
N MET A 37 4.29 -1.39 -21.66
CA MET A 37 4.33 0.04 -22.00
C MET A 37 5.02 0.84 -20.89
N ILE A 38 4.70 0.54 -19.63
CA ILE A 38 5.33 1.18 -18.47
C ILE A 38 6.82 0.86 -18.45
N MET A 39 7.18 -0.42 -18.56
CA MET A 39 8.56 -0.87 -18.44
C MET A 39 9.49 -0.35 -19.54
N LYS A 40 9.01 -0.27 -20.79
CA LYS A 40 9.79 0.29 -21.90
C LYS A 40 10.06 1.78 -21.78
N SER A 41 9.27 2.50 -20.98
CA SER A 41 9.33 3.96 -20.90
C SER A 41 9.81 4.49 -19.55
N PHE A 42 9.81 3.65 -18.51
CA PHE A 42 10.32 3.96 -17.18
C PHE A 42 11.85 3.82 -17.12
N PRO A 43 12.59 4.72 -16.42
CA PRO A 43 12.10 5.91 -15.74
C PRO A 43 11.91 7.13 -16.66
N ASN A 44 12.48 7.12 -17.87
CA ASN A 44 12.69 8.31 -18.71
C ASN A 44 11.42 9.15 -18.91
N LYS A 45 10.34 8.56 -19.44
CA LYS A 45 9.09 9.29 -19.72
C LYS A 45 8.21 9.52 -18.49
N TRP A 46 8.61 8.99 -17.33
CA TRP A 46 7.83 9.03 -16.10
C TRP A 46 8.35 10.08 -15.10
N MET A 47 9.61 10.49 -15.23
CA MET A 47 10.29 11.39 -14.28
C MET A 47 10.04 12.87 -14.60
N SER A 48 8.94 13.42 -14.09
CA SER A 48 8.72 14.87 -14.07
C SER A 48 9.73 15.58 -13.16
N ASN A 49 9.90 16.91 -13.31
CA ASN A 49 10.79 17.69 -12.43
C ASN A 49 10.40 17.55 -10.96
N LYS A 50 9.09 17.56 -10.67
CA LYS A 50 8.56 17.33 -9.32
C LYS A 50 8.97 15.98 -8.75
N ILE A 51 8.96 14.91 -9.55
CA ILE A 51 9.38 13.58 -9.10
C ILE A 51 10.90 13.56 -8.86
N LYS A 52 11.69 14.14 -9.77
CA LYS A 52 13.15 14.26 -9.61
C LYS A 52 13.53 15.00 -8.33
N GLU A 53 12.94 16.16 -8.09
CA GLU A 53 13.13 16.95 -6.86
C GLU A 53 12.74 16.14 -5.62
N ALA A 54 11.63 15.41 -5.68
CA ALA A 54 11.16 14.62 -4.55
C ALA A 54 12.08 13.44 -4.20
N PHE A 55 12.75 12.85 -5.20
CA PHE A 55 13.84 11.89 -4.98
C PHE A 55 15.06 12.53 -4.32
N MET A 56 15.44 13.74 -4.73
CA MET A 56 16.57 14.48 -4.12
C MET A 56 16.32 14.82 -2.65
N CYS A 57 15.06 15.06 -2.27
CA CYS A 57 14.66 15.32 -0.89
C CYS A 57 14.49 14.04 -0.05
N GLU A 58 14.85 12.86 -0.57
CA GLU A 58 14.70 11.54 0.08
C GLU A 58 13.30 11.23 0.63
N ASN A 59 12.25 11.88 0.13
CA ASN A 59 10.89 11.72 0.63
C ASN A 59 10.13 10.57 -0.04
N TYR A 60 10.79 9.83 -0.93
CA TYR A 60 10.22 8.75 -1.73
C TYR A 60 11.03 7.47 -1.56
N GLU A 61 10.34 6.34 -1.75
CA GLU A 61 10.90 5.00 -1.76
C GLU A 61 10.59 4.30 -3.08
N SER A 62 11.43 3.33 -3.43
CA SER A 62 11.31 2.49 -4.61
C SER A 62 11.19 1.03 -4.18
N THR A 63 10.21 0.32 -4.72
CA THR A 63 10.07 -1.13 -4.59
C THR A 63 9.78 -1.77 -5.95
N TYR A 64 9.73 -3.09 -6.02
CA TYR A 64 9.43 -3.83 -7.24
C TYR A 64 8.21 -4.73 -7.05
N THR A 65 7.41 -4.91 -8.09
CA THR A 65 6.30 -5.86 -8.08
C THR A 65 6.79 -7.29 -7.85
N SER A 66 6.06 -8.08 -7.08
CA SER A 66 6.22 -9.54 -6.94
C SER A 66 5.69 -10.27 -8.18
N GLY A 67 6.38 -10.15 -9.32
CA GLY A 67 6.02 -10.84 -10.56
C GLY A 67 6.81 -12.13 -10.76
N SER A 68 6.12 -13.22 -11.12
CA SER A 68 6.69 -14.50 -11.60
C SER A 68 7.02 -14.50 -13.10
N THR A 69 6.64 -13.45 -13.83
CA THR A 69 7.12 -13.15 -15.18
C THR A 69 8.45 -12.40 -15.09
N SER A 70 9.39 -12.74 -15.97
CA SER A 70 10.84 -12.44 -15.87
C SER A 70 11.22 -10.98 -15.65
N GLU A 71 10.30 -10.01 -15.85
CA GLU A 71 10.60 -8.60 -15.63
C GLU A 71 9.72 -7.99 -14.53
N ARG A 72 10.35 -7.49 -13.47
CA ARG A 72 9.67 -6.81 -12.36
C ARG A 72 9.48 -5.33 -12.69
N MET A 73 8.30 -4.78 -12.38
CA MET A 73 8.02 -3.36 -12.56
C MET A 73 8.42 -2.59 -11.30
N GLN A 74 9.09 -1.45 -11.47
CA GLN A 74 9.45 -0.57 -10.37
C GLN A 74 8.26 0.30 -9.96
N ILE A 75 8.05 0.43 -8.65
CA ILE A 75 7.01 1.25 -8.03
C ILE A 75 7.70 2.33 -7.21
N VAL A 76 7.35 3.58 -7.50
CA VAL A 76 7.85 4.77 -6.78
C VAL A 76 6.70 5.38 -5.99
N ARG A 77 6.91 5.63 -4.70
CA ARG A 77 5.86 6.18 -3.81
C ARG A 77 6.48 7.02 -2.70
N PRO A 78 5.74 7.96 -2.09
CA PRO A 78 6.22 8.66 -0.90
C PRO A 78 6.56 7.66 0.21
N LYS A 79 7.59 7.95 1.01
CA LYS A 79 7.81 7.27 2.28
C LYS A 79 6.54 7.39 3.12
N ASP A 80 6.18 6.32 3.83
CA ASP A 80 4.98 6.27 4.66
C ASP A 80 3.66 6.61 3.94
N TRP A 81 3.55 6.43 2.62
CA TRP A 81 2.33 6.71 1.84
C TRP A 81 1.06 6.10 2.47
N TRP A 82 1.19 4.95 3.15
CA TRP A 82 0.13 4.26 3.87
C TRP A 82 -0.50 5.12 4.98
N LYS A 83 0.26 6.02 5.64
CA LYS A 83 -0.28 6.95 6.65
C LYS A 83 -1.36 7.86 6.04
N GLY A 84 -1.14 8.31 4.80
CA GLY A 84 -2.10 9.11 4.05
C GLY A 84 -3.37 8.34 3.71
N GLU A 85 -3.25 7.05 3.36
CA GLU A 85 -4.41 6.17 3.14
C GLU A 85 -5.20 5.94 4.43
N TYR A 86 -4.55 5.63 5.55
CA TYR A 86 -5.27 5.47 6.82
C TYR A 86 -5.97 6.75 7.25
N LYS A 87 -5.38 7.93 7.02
CA LYS A 87 -6.07 9.21 7.27
C LYS A 87 -7.31 9.37 6.39
N ARG A 88 -7.27 8.94 5.13
CA ARG A 88 -8.46 8.93 4.26
C ARG A 88 -9.51 7.96 4.80
N THR A 89 -9.15 6.73 5.11
CA THR A 89 -10.07 5.71 5.67
C THR A 89 -10.69 6.17 6.99
N ALA A 90 -9.88 6.74 7.88
CA ALA A 90 -10.30 7.34 9.14
C ALA A 90 -11.44 8.35 8.94
N ASN A 91 -11.33 9.20 7.92
CA ASN A 91 -12.31 10.24 7.62
C ASN A 91 -13.68 9.70 7.16
N TYR A 92 -13.78 8.42 6.81
CA TYR A 92 -15.04 7.78 6.45
C TYR A 92 -15.72 7.07 7.62
N ASN A 93 -15.03 6.88 8.75
CA ASN A 93 -15.57 6.21 9.93
C ASN A 93 -15.71 7.19 11.11
N LYS A 94 -16.95 7.44 11.54
CA LYS A 94 -17.26 8.43 12.60
C LYS A 94 -16.50 8.20 13.92
N TYR A 95 -16.24 6.94 14.29
CA TYR A 95 -15.52 6.61 15.52
C TYR A 95 -14.03 6.92 15.39
N LEU A 96 -13.45 6.57 14.24
CA LEU A 96 -12.04 6.82 13.94
C LEU A 96 -11.74 8.32 13.70
N MET A 97 -12.66 9.07 13.11
CA MET A 97 -12.53 10.53 12.90
C MET A 97 -12.23 11.32 14.19
N GLN A 98 -12.71 10.83 15.34
CA GLN A 98 -12.57 11.51 16.63
C GLN A 98 -11.24 11.22 17.33
N LYS A 99 -10.36 10.42 16.72
CA LYS A 99 -9.11 9.94 17.34
C LYS A 99 -7.89 10.50 16.60
N GLU A 100 -6.84 10.83 17.32
CA GLU A 100 -5.56 11.25 16.72
C GLU A 100 -4.84 10.07 16.06
N ILE A 101 -4.67 10.13 14.74
CA ILE A 101 -4.11 9.06 13.90
C ILE A 101 -2.69 8.67 14.31
N ASN A 102 -1.90 9.62 14.81
CA ASN A 102 -0.46 9.42 15.05
C ASN A 102 -0.16 8.38 16.14
N ASN A 103 -1.13 8.01 16.98
CA ASN A 103 -0.97 7.08 18.10
C ASN A 103 -1.90 5.86 18.05
N TRP A 104 -2.45 5.51 16.89
CA TRP A 104 -3.33 4.35 16.79
C TRP A 104 -2.55 3.05 16.92
N LYS A 105 -2.80 2.33 18.02
CA LYS A 105 -2.55 0.89 18.09
C LYS A 105 -3.59 0.19 17.23
N LYS A 106 -3.15 -0.58 16.24
CA LYS A 106 -4.05 -1.42 15.44
C LYS A 106 -3.50 -2.83 15.33
N ALA A 107 -4.39 -3.80 15.23
CA ALA A 107 -4.02 -5.17 14.92
C ALA A 107 -4.50 -5.51 13.51
N ILE A 108 -3.78 -6.37 12.78
CA ILE A 108 -4.10 -6.70 11.39
C ILE A 108 -4.10 -8.21 11.19
N LEU A 109 -5.11 -8.69 10.46
CA LEU A 109 -5.15 -9.98 9.79
C LEU A 109 -5.08 -9.77 8.29
N THR A 110 -3.96 -10.18 7.66
CA THR A 110 -3.73 -9.92 6.23
C THR A 110 -3.18 -11.13 5.49
N THR A 111 -3.63 -11.31 4.25
CA THR A 111 -3.15 -12.32 3.30
C THR A 111 -1.76 -11.97 2.75
N ALA A 112 -1.38 -10.69 2.79
CA ALA A 112 -0.12 -10.19 2.25
C ALA A 112 0.96 -10.07 3.33
N ILE A 113 1.55 -11.21 3.73
CA ILE A 113 2.66 -11.22 4.70
C ILE A 113 3.92 -10.58 4.08
N CYS A 114 4.21 -10.83 2.81
CA CYS A 114 5.44 -10.38 2.14
C CYS A 114 5.31 -9.03 1.39
N SER A 115 4.73 -8.02 2.03
CA SER A 115 4.72 -6.64 1.49
C SER A 115 5.83 -5.78 2.13
N ASN A 116 7.10 -5.99 1.75
CA ASN A 116 8.28 -5.21 2.19
C ASN A 116 8.53 -5.05 3.72
N MET A 117 7.59 -5.39 4.61
CA MET A 117 7.68 -5.12 6.04
C MET A 117 7.79 -6.38 6.90
N ALA A 118 7.42 -7.57 6.42
CA ALA A 118 7.34 -8.75 7.29
C ALA A 118 7.40 -10.09 6.52
N CYS A 119 8.48 -10.37 5.79
CA CYS A 119 8.70 -11.71 5.22
C CYS A 119 9.72 -12.42 6.13
N TYR A 120 9.23 -13.07 7.20
CA TYR A 120 10.10 -13.74 8.15
C TYR A 120 10.52 -15.12 7.62
N LEU A 121 11.81 -15.41 7.67
CA LEU A 121 12.36 -16.72 7.31
C LEU A 121 12.02 -17.80 8.35
N GLU A 122 11.79 -17.37 9.59
CA GLU A 122 11.40 -18.17 10.74
C GLU A 122 10.07 -17.67 11.30
N THR A 123 9.45 -18.44 12.21
CA THR A 123 8.23 -18.01 12.92
C THR A 123 8.56 -16.78 13.78
N PRO A 124 8.03 -15.58 13.48
CA PRO A 124 8.37 -14.37 14.22
C PRO A 124 7.76 -14.39 15.62
N SER A 125 8.48 -13.81 16.59
CA SER A 125 7.99 -13.53 17.93
C SER A 125 6.84 -12.51 17.93
N TYR A 126 6.24 -12.31 19.10
CA TYR A 126 5.23 -11.27 19.30
C TYR A 126 5.79 -9.88 19.04
N GLU A 127 6.97 -9.58 19.59
CA GLU A 127 7.64 -8.29 19.48
C GLU A 127 8.05 -7.98 18.04
N GLU A 128 8.59 -8.97 17.32
CA GLU A 128 8.98 -8.80 15.91
C GLU A 128 7.80 -8.51 14.99
N ARG A 129 6.59 -8.97 15.35
CA ARG A 129 5.34 -8.68 14.63
C ARG A 129 4.72 -7.33 14.98
N ILE A 130 5.34 -6.56 15.87
CA ILE A 130 4.92 -5.18 16.14
C ILE A 130 5.81 -4.24 15.35
N ILE A 131 5.24 -3.65 14.30
CA ILE A 131 5.93 -2.67 13.44
C ILE A 131 5.26 -1.32 13.65
N HIS A 132 6.00 -0.37 14.21
CA HIS A 132 5.48 0.89 14.73
C HIS A 132 4.38 0.63 15.77
N ASN A 133 3.12 0.97 15.48
CA ASN A 133 1.95 0.72 16.33
C ASN A 133 1.00 -0.33 15.73
N THR A 134 1.52 -1.21 14.87
CA THR A 134 0.74 -2.23 14.16
C THR A 134 1.18 -3.61 14.59
N LEU A 135 0.28 -4.39 15.18
CA LEU A 135 0.48 -5.81 15.44
C LEU A 135 -0.05 -6.65 14.27
N PHE A 136 0.82 -7.45 13.65
CA PHE A 136 0.41 -8.45 12.67
C PHE A 136 0.02 -9.74 13.39
N LEU A 137 -1.27 -10.10 13.36
CA LEU A 137 -1.83 -11.20 14.17
C LEU A 137 -1.56 -12.57 13.55
N ASN A 138 -1.64 -12.69 12.22
CA ASN A 138 -1.48 -13.96 11.54
C ASN A 138 0.00 -14.26 11.25
N ILE A 139 0.44 -15.46 11.65
CA ILE A 139 1.74 -16.02 11.28
C ILE A 139 1.63 -16.75 9.93
N HIS A 140 0.55 -17.51 9.75
CA HIS A 140 0.21 -18.15 8.48
C HIS A 140 -0.95 -17.40 7.81
N PRO A 141 -0.86 -17.10 6.50
CA PRO A 141 -1.83 -16.24 5.81
C PRO A 141 -3.12 -16.97 5.42
N ASP A 142 -3.16 -18.29 5.51
CA ASP A 142 -4.36 -19.08 5.20
C ASP A 142 -5.07 -19.49 6.49
N PRO A 143 -6.23 -18.88 6.82
CA PRO A 143 -6.97 -19.22 8.04
C PRO A 143 -7.47 -20.67 8.05
N ASN A 144 -7.60 -21.33 6.90
CA ASN A 144 -8.02 -22.73 6.84
C ASN A 144 -6.97 -23.70 7.39
N THR A 145 -5.72 -23.24 7.52
CA THR A 145 -4.62 -24.04 8.08
C THR A 145 -4.43 -23.83 9.58
N TRP A 146 -5.17 -22.89 10.18
CA TRP A 146 -5.02 -22.55 11.58
C TRP A 146 -5.54 -23.65 12.50
N LYS A 147 -4.76 -23.90 13.55
CA LYS A 147 -5.15 -24.75 14.66
C LYS A 147 -5.84 -23.91 15.73
N LYS A 148 -6.54 -24.58 16.65
CA LYS A 148 -7.13 -23.94 17.83
C LYS A 148 -6.13 -23.09 18.61
N THR A 149 -4.89 -23.58 18.74
CA THR A 149 -3.78 -22.89 19.41
C THR A 149 -3.41 -21.57 18.73
N ASP A 150 -3.54 -21.48 17.41
CA ASP A 150 -3.26 -20.25 16.67
C ASP A 150 -4.31 -19.18 16.98
N ILE A 151 -5.58 -19.59 17.05
CA ILE A 151 -6.71 -18.72 17.39
C ILE A 151 -6.61 -18.26 18.85
N GLU A 152 -6.29 -19.16 19.78
CA GLU A 152 -6.12 -18.84 21.20
C GLU A 152 -4.99 -17.82 21.41
N ARG A 153 -3.86 -17.99 20.70
CA ARG A 153 -2.77 -17.01 20.69
C ARG A 153 -3.24 -15.65 20.14
N ILE A 154 -3.94 -15.62 19.01
CA ILE A 154 -4.46 -14.37 18.42
C ILE A 154 -5.36 -13.63 19.42
N CYS A 155 -6.28 -14.34 20.07
CA CYS A 155 -7.15 -13.75 21.10
C CYS A 155 -6.34 -13.16 22.26
N TYR A 156 -5.38 -13.93 22.80
CA TYR A 156 -4.51 -13.47 23.87
C TYR A 156 -3.71 -12.23 23.48
N GLU A 157 -3.16 -12.19 22.27
CA GLU A 157 -2.37 -11.06 21.78
C GLU A 157 -3.22 -9.80 21.56
N ILE A 158 -4.47 -9.94 21.16
CA ILE A 158 -5.42 -8.82 21.07
C ILE A 158 -5.66 -8.22 22.46
N GLU A 159 -5.89 -9.07 23.47
CA GLU A 159 -6.08 -8.63 24.86
C GLU A 159 -4.84 -7.94 25.44
N LEU A 160 -3.66 -8.46 25.12
CA LEU A 160 -2.37 -7.90 25.54
C LEU A 160 -2.08 -6.57 24.85
N PHE A 161 -2.25 -6.50 23.53
CA PHE A 161 -1.89 -5.33 22.72
C PHE A 161 -2.89 -4.17 22.87
N LYS A 162 -4.17 -4.49 23.12
CA LYS A 162 -5.29 -3.55 23.25
C LYS A 162 -5.39 -2.62 22.04
N PRO A 163 -5.59 -3.15 20.81
CA PRO A 163 -5.73 -2.32 19.62
C PRO A 163 -7.00 -1.48 19.70
N LEU A 164 -6.96 -0.28 19.11
CA LEU A 164 -8.12 0.58 18.91
C LEU A 164 -9.13 -0.05 17.95
N TYR A 165 -8.63 -0.75 16.93
CA TYR A 165 -9.42 -1.50 15.95
C TYR A 165 -8.58 -2.63 15.34
N ILE A 166 -9.28 -3.57 14.72
CA ILE A 166 -8.67 -4.67 13.96
C ILE A 166 -8.97 -4.43 12.48
N ASP A 167 -7.94 -4.45 11.65
CA ASP A 167 -8.03 -4.42 10.18
C ASP A 167 -7.97 -5.87 9.68
N VAL A 168 -8.94 -6.28 8.87
CA VAL A 168 -9.14 -7.71 8.55
C VAL A 168 -9.39 -7.85 7.05
N ASP A 169 -8.54 -8.59 6.36
CA ASP A 169 -8.80 -8.99 4.98
C ASP A 169 -10.04 -9.89 4.93
N PRO A 170 -10.89 -9.82 3.88
CA PRO A 170 -12.19 -10.50 3.85
C PRO A 170 -12.20 -12.03 4.01
N ILE A 171 -11.04 -12.69 3.96
CA ILE A 171 -10.92 -14.15 4.06
C ILE A 171 -10.94 -14.64 5.52
N TYR A 172 -10.71 -13.76 6.48
CA TYR A 172 -10.58 -14.07 7.90
C TYR A 172 -11.88 -13.86 8.69
#